data_AF-A0A1Q7C501-F1
#
_entry.id   AF-A0A1Q7C501-F1
#
_cell.length_a   1.000
_cell.length_b   1.000
_cell.length_c   1.000
_cell.angle_alpha   90.00
_cell.angle_beta   90.00
_cell.angle_gamma   90.00
#
_symmetry.space_group_name_H-M   'P 1'
#
loop_
_entity.id
_entity.type
_entity.pdbx_description
1 polymer ?
#
loop_
_entity_poly.entity_id
_entity_poly.type
_entity_poly.pdbx_seq_one_letter_code
_entity_poly.pdbx_strand_id
1 'polypeptide(L)'
;MSMAVRTRRRGRTSVGGRLQMQLDIDLHGYVLARLDDHLAAMSALRHELAVPRPLRPGSRWQLAAATALAAQWYAHDLTRALGTADQPDGQV
;
A
#
# COMPACT_ATOMS: atom_id res chain seq x y z
N MET A 1 25.74 56.85 16.22
CA MET A 1 24.75 56.71 15.13
C MET A 1 24.48 55.22 14.95
N SER A 2 23.37 54.73 15.51
CA SER A 2 22.91 53.34 15.40
C SER A 2 22.02 53.19 14.18
N MET A 3 22.23 52.19 13.33
CA MET A 3 21.21 51.76 12.37
C MET A 3 21.29 50.27 12.02
N ALA A 4 20.31 49.56 12.59
CA ALA A 4 19.48 48.52 11.98
C ALA A 4 20.14 47.28 11.35
N VAL A 5 20.34 46.28 12.20
CA VAL A 5 20.23 44.86 11.85
C VAL A 5 18.84 44.59 11.25
N ARG A 6 18.77 44.32 9.95
CA ARG A 6 17.57 43.77 9.30
C ARG A 6 17.68 42.26 9.19
N THR A 7 17.18 41.56 10.19
CA THR A 7 16.87 40.13 10.12
C THR A 7 15.67 39.92 9.18
N ARG A 8 15.94 39.68 7.89
CA ARG A 8 14.92 39.13 6.97
C ARG A 8 14.72 37.65 7.28
N ARG A 9 13.82 37.36 8.21
CA ARG A 9 13.22 36.02 8.38
C ARG A 9 12.34 35.76 7.14
N ARG A 10 12.90 35.11 6.12
CA ARG A 10 12.12 34.58 4.99
C ARG A 10 11.20 33.49 5.52
N GLY A 11 9.91 33.77 5.56
CA GLY A 11 8.87 32.74 5.68
C GLY A 11 9.01 31.78 4.51
N ARG A 12 9.52 30.59 4.80
CA ARG A 12 9.59 29.48 3.85
C ARG A 12 8.21 28.84 3.83
N THR A 13 7.51 29.08 2.73
CA THR A 13 6.12 28.68 2.48
C THR A 13 5.96 27.16 2.51
N SER A 14 4.88 26.75 3.17
CA SER A 14 4.36 25.41 3.46
C SER A 14 3.86 24.61 2.24
N VAL A 15 4.51 24.76 1.07
CA VAL A 15 4.10 24.08 -0.17
C VAL A 15 4.39 22.57 -0.11
N GLY A 16 5.48 22.16 0.55
CA GLY A 16 5.84 20.74 0.71
C GLY A 16 4.83 19.93 1.53
N GLY A 17 4.23 20.52 2.56
CA GLY A 17 3.29 19.81 3.43
C GLY A 17 1.98 19.40 2.74
N ARG A 18 1.51 20.15 1.73
CA ARG A 18 0.32 19.79 0.97
C ARG A 18 0.56 18.66 -0.02
N LEU A 19 1.73 18.65 -0.68
CA LEU A 19 2.10 17.58 -1.60
C LEU A 19 2.31 16.26 -0.85
N GLN A 20 2.93 16.33 0.34
CA GLN A 20 3.14 15.17 1.20
C GLN A 20 1.83 14.58 1.74
N MET A 21 0.90 15.42 2.22
CA MET A 21 -0.43 14.95 2.64
C MET A 21 -1.22 14.31 1.48
N GLN A 22 -1.11 14.85 0.27
CA GLN A 22 -1.80 14.27 -0.88
C GLN A 22 -1.21 12.89 -1.26
N LEU A 23 0.11 12.76 -1.27
CA LEU A 23 0.81 11.48 -1.47
C LEU A 23 0.46 10.45 -0.40
N ASP A 24 0.38 10.86 0.87
CA ASP A 24 -0.01 9.99 1.98
C ASP A 24 -1.47 9.53 1.87
N ILE A 25 -2.38 10.42 1.45
CA ILE A 25 -3.80 10.09 1.21
C ILE A 25 -3.93 9.11 0.05
N ASP A 26 -3.18 9.35 -1.04
CA ASP A 26 -3.22 8.50 -2.24
C ASP A 26 -2.61 7.11 -1.94
N LEU A 27 -1.54 7.03 -1.15
CA LEU A 27 -0.95 5.78 -0.68
C LEU A 27 -1.89 5.01 0.24
N HIS A 28 -2.53 5.70 1.19
CA HIS A 28 -3.48 5.08 2.11
C HIS A 28 -4.67 4.47 1.36
N GLY A 29 -5.24 5.23 0.40
CA GLY A 29 -6.32 4.75 -0.46
C GLY A 29 -5.90 3.54 -1.30
N TYR A 30 -4.68 3.56 -1.85
CA TYR A 30 -4.13 2.42 -2.59
C TYR A 30 -3.97 1.17 -1.71
N VAL A 31 -3.41 1.30 -0.51
CA VAL A 31 -3.21 0.18 0.43
C VAL A 31 -4.55 -0.43 0.85
N LEU A 32 -5.56 0.39 1.14
CA LEU A 32 -6.89 -0.09 1.49
C LEU A 32 -7.56 -0.82 0.32
N ALA A 33 -7.47 -0.29 -0.89
CA ALA A 33 -8.00 -0.96 -2.07
C ALA A 33 -7.34 -2.34 -2.30
N ARG A 34 -6.02 -2.45 -2.10
CA ARG A 34 -5.31 -3.74 -2.19
C ARG A 34 -5.72 -4.72 -1.10
N LEU A 35 -6.01 -4.23 0.10
CA LEU A 35 -6.52 -5.05 1.20
C LEU A 35 -7.91 -5.60 0.85
N ASP A 36 -8.80 -4.77 0.31
CA ASP A 36 -10.14 -5.19 -0.12
C ASP A 36 -10.06 -6.28 -1.20
N ASP A 37 -9.19 -6.10 -2.22
CA ASP A 37 -8.95 -7.09 -3.26
C ASP A 37 -8.45 -8.42 -2.68
N HIS A 38 -7.50 -8.37 -1.73
CA HIS A 38 -6.97 -9.57 -1.08
C HIS A 38 -8.05 -10.29 -0.25
N LEU A 39 -8.86 -9.55 0.50
CA LEU A 39 -9.96 -10.12 1.28
C LEU A 39 -11.03 -10.75 0.38
N ALA A 40 -11.35 -10.13 -0.76
CA ALA A 40 -12.25 -10.70 -1.75
C ALA A 40 -11.73 -12.03 -2.31
N ALA A 41 -10.43 -12.10 -2.65
CA ALA A 41 -9.80 -13.33 -3.12
C ALA A 41 -9.83 -14.45 -2.06
N MET A 42 -9.49 -14.11 -0.81
CA MET A 42 -9.54 -15.06 0.32
C MET A 42 -10.96 -15.55 0.61
N SER A 43 -11.96 -14.67 0.50
CA SER A 43 -13.37 -15.02 0.65
C SER A 43 -13.84 -15.99 -0.42
N ALA A 44 -13.46 -15.77 -1.69
CA ALA A 44 -13.77 -16.67 -2.79
C ALA A 44 -13.16 -18.07 -2.58
N LEU A 45 -11.88 -18.15 -2.19
CA LEU A 45 -11.20 -19.41 -1.89
C LEU A 45 -11.84 -20.15 -0.71
N ARG A 46 -12.26 -19.42 0.33
CA ARG A 46 -12.99 -20.00 1.46
C ARG A 46 -14.35 -20.52 1.04
N HIS A 47 -15.06 -19.80 0.17
CA HIS A 47 -16.35 -20.26 -0.36
C HIS A 47 -16.18 -21.58 -1.13
N GLU A 48 -15.13 -21.68 -1.94
CA GLU A 48 -14.79 -22.91 -2.66
C GLU A 48 -14.52 -24.13 -1.78
N LEU A 49 -14.06 -23.92 -0.54
CA LEU A 49 -13.90 -24.95 0.50
C LEU A 49 -15.20 -25.30 1.21
N ALA A 50 -16.04 -24.29 1.45
CA ALA A 50 -17.26 -24.44 2.22
C ALA A 50 -18.37 -25.13 1.42
N VAL A 51 -18.33 -25.07 0.09
CA VAL A 51 -19.31 -25.74 -0.77
C VAL A 51 -19.15 -27.26 -0.68
N PRO A 52 -20.18 -28.02 -0.24
CA PRO A 52 -20.15 -29.47 -0.24
C PRO A 52 -20.28 -29.98 -1.67
N ARG A 53 -19.15 -30.17 -2.33
CA ARG A 53 -19.04 -30.75 -3.69
C ARG A 53 -18.06 -31.92 -3.69
N PRO A 54 -18.25 -32.92 -4.57
CA PRO A 54 -17.27 -33.98 -4.75
C PRO A 54 -15.92 -33.36 -5.16
N LEU A 55 -14.95 -33.41 -4.26
CA LEU A 55 -13.63 -32.84 -4.46
C LEU A 55 -12.86 -33.73 -5.43
N ARG A 56 -12.44 -33.16 -6.56
CA ARG A 56 -11.52 -33.84 -7.47
C ARG A 56 -10.18 -34.11 -6.74
N PRO A 57 -9.50 -35.24 -7.02
CA PRO A 57 -8.15 -35.46 -6.53
C PRO A 57 -7.26 -34.25 -6.84
N GLY A 58 -6.51 -33.76 -5.85
CA GLY A 58 -5.64 -32.60 -6.01
C GLY A 58 -6.29 -31.22 -5.80
N SER A 59 -7.62 -31.12 -5.76
CA SER A 59 -8.32 -29.82 -5.57
C SER A 59 -7.92 -29.10 -4.29
N ARG A 60 -7.71 -29.82 -3.19
CA ARG A 60 -7.25 -29.25 -1.92
C ARG A 60 -5.84 -28.64 -2.03
N TRP A 61 -4.95 -29.31 -2.75
CA TRP A 61 -3.59 -28.83 -3.00
C TRP A 61 -3.58 -27.60 -3.91
N GLN A 62 -4.41 -27.62 -4.96
CA GLN A 62 -4.58 -26.47 -5.85
C GLN A 62 -5.09 -25.24 -5.09
N LEU A 63 -6.05 -25.43 -4.19
CA LEU A 63 -6.59 -24.33 -3.40
C LEU A 63 -5.60 -23.82 -2.34
N ALA A 64 -4.82 -24.71 -1.72
CA ALA A 64 -3.73 -24.31 -0.84
C ALA A 64 -2.67 -23.49 -1.60
N ALA A 65 -2.30 -23.92 -2.81
CA ALA A 65 -1.40 -23.17 -3.68
C ALA A 65 -1.98 -21.81 -4.09
N ALA A 66 -3.26 -21.75 -4.45
CA ALA A 66 -3.96 -20.50 -4.79
C ALA A 66 -3.99 -19.52 -3.61
N THR A 67 -4.20 -20.02 -2.39
CA THR A 67 -4.15 -19.24 -1.16
C THR A 67 -2.75 -18.65 -0.94
N ALA A 68 -1.71 -19.47 -1.06
CA ALA A 68 -0.32 -19.03 -0.90
C ALA A 68 0.07 -17.99 -1.95
N LEU A 69 -0.34 -18.18 -3.20
CA LEU A 69 -0.10 -17.25 -4.30
C LEU A 69 -0.78 -15.89 -4.07
N ALA A 70 -2.05 -15.90 -3.65
CA ALA A 70 -2.81 -14.68 -3.34
C ALA A 70 -2.16 -13.87 -2.21
N ALA A 71 -1.65 -14.55 -1.18
CA ALA A 71 -0.92 -13.90 -0.09
C ALA A 71 0.42 -13.32 -0.57
N GLN A 72 1.16 -14.03 -1.43
CA GLN A 72 2.42 -13.54 -2.00
C GLN A 72 2.22 -12.29 -2.86
N TRP A 73 1.19 -12.27 -3.71
CA TRP A 73 0.88 -11.11 -4.53
C TRP A 73 0.50 -9.89 -3.70
N TYR A 74 -0.34 -10.07 -2.68
CA TYR A 74 -0.67 -8.99 -1.76
C TYR A 74 0.56 -8.45 -1.03
N ALA A 75 1.42 -9.33 -0.51
CA ALA A 75 2.67 -8.92 0.15
C ALA A 75 3.61 -8.19 -0.81
N HIS A 76 3.71 -8.64 -2.06
CA HIS A 76 4.52 -7.99 -3.09
C HIS A 76 4.00 -6.57 -3.40
N ASP A 77 2.69 -6.42 -3.62
CA ASP A 77 2.05 -5.15 -3.93
C ASP A 77 2.24 -4.14 -2.77
N LEU A 78 2.08 -4.58 -1.52
CA LEU A 78 2.32 -3.73 -0.35
C LEU A 78 3.80 -3.36 -0.20
N THR A 79 4.71 -4.32 -0.38
CA THR A 79 6.15 -4.06 -0.27
C THR A 79 6.59 -3.03 -1.30
N ARG A 80 6.03 -3.08 -2.51
CA ARG A 80 6.28 -2.07 -3.54
C ARG A 80 5.73 -0.71 -3.16
N ALA A 81 4.46 -0.64 -2.77
CA ALA A 81 3.81 0.63 -2.45
C ALA A 81 4.44 1.33 -1.24
N LEU A 82 4.76 0.57 -0.19
CA LEU A 82 5.41 1.09 1.01
C LEU A 82 6.90 1.37 0.79
N GLY A 83 7.59 0.54 0.00
CA GLY A 83 8.99 0.76 -0.36
C GLY A 83 9.21 1.99 -1.25
N THR A 84 8.24 2.34 -2.10
CA THR A 84 8.28 3.60 -2.87
C THR A 84 7.99 4.83 -2.03
N ALA A 85 7.28 4.69 -0.91
CA ALA A 85 6.96 5.80 0.00
C ALA A 85 8.14 6.18 0.90
N ASP A 86 9.09 5.26 1.10
CA ASP A 86 10.28 5.45 1.95
C ASP A 86 11.49 6.04 1.20
N GLN A 87 11.37 6.38 -0.09
CA GLN A 87 12.42 7.08 -0.84
C GLN A 87 12.28 8.60 -0.67
N PRO A 88 13.12 9.27 0.15
CA PRO A 88 13.12 10.73 0.25
C PRO A 88 13.69 11.34 -1.03
N ASP A 89 12.92 12.24 -1.65
CA ASP A 89 13.35 13.11 -2.74
C ASP A 89 14.72 13.74 -2.43
N GLY A 90 15.80 13.24 -3.03
CA GLY A 90 17.12 13.79 -2.74
C GLY A 90 18.37 13.12 -3.29
N GLN A 91 18.31 12.11 -4.17
CA GLN A 91 19.50 11.63 -4.88
C GLN A 91 19.22 11.29 -6.35
N VAL A 92 19.52 12.27 -7.21
CA VAL A 92 20.01 12.08 -8.59
C VAL A 92 21.16 13.05 -8.80
#